data_AF-A0AAD9PV25-F1
#
_entry.id   AF-A0AAD9PV25-F1
#
_cell.length_a   1.000
_cell.length_b   1.000
_cell.length_c   1.000
_cell.angle_alpha   90.00
_cell.angle_beta   90.00
_cell.angle_gamma   90.00
#
_symmetry.space_group_name_H-M   'P 1'
#
loop_
_entity.id
_entity.type
_entity.pdbx_description
1 polymer ?
#
loop_
_entity_poly.entity_id
_entity_poly.type
_entity_poly.pdbx_seq_one_letter_code
_entity_poly.pdbx_strand_id
1 'polypeptide(L)'
;MAEQATSQQTEQNNWLTAGRTRRLKWSSDMISDLLECKKRAQELASSEEPARNTNGRKKGYMKILKELWDDLGHAGLNLTCQNLRDQAARMEKTMGNVRDTITRNAGNRREKQRARESEELIMQEFRNEFIVSQSDTANLHSTASTQVPVGHNASTSTQAPEGHSISPTSTSVCELLQLTDPILASVAKSRGDFNGRRYDTRTKQRPTGAEIKDVNAAVSVLLKHNTIPDPAQDPFGYLWIANCILYSVIVAFYISKNWKKGDGNGERTGKPKRGSKAKEEFEAQAREIRGKLSKAKAEIERLKSNKKITKKGKKNRLELLRECKTLSVAILVAYMEKQKSRLRKVKRGYWRRKKQEDARRMNAQFELDPGRVYSDFRRVIDDHSEVAKPKYVHGQEDNESQRNVFSDAEEATTFWRTLWEAQGAGNVKAEWLDEVRDAIREKVPVPPEKDFELSAKQAEKVIMKKRNWSAPGPDRIVNFWWKRANCLHVGIVRAFQVIAQSDQDVP
;
A
#
# COMPACT_ATOMS: atom_id res chain seq x y z
N MET A 1 49.64 -20.66 -56.21
CA MET A 1 48.93 -21.81 -55.61
C MET A 1 49.64 -22.44 -54.40
N ALA A 2 50.74 -21.87 -53.89
CA ALA A 2 51.35 -22.33 -52.62
C ALA A 2 50.95 -21.47 -51.38
N GLU A 3 50.43 -20.25 -51.56
CA GLU A 3 50.05 -19.36 -50.44
C GLU A 3 48.63 -19.59 -49.89
N GLN A 4 47.72 -20.21 -50.65
CA GLN A 4 46.38 -20.53 -50.16
C GLN A 4 46.34 -21.81 -49.31
N ALA A 5 47.31 -22.72 -49.49
CA ALA A 5 47.40 -23.95 -48.71
C ALA A 5 47.91 -23.68 -47.27
N THR A 6 48.83 -22.73 -47.09
CA THR A 6 49.36 -22.38 -45.77
C THR A 6 48.35 -21.62 -44.91
N SER A 7 47.48 -20.81 -45.52
CA SER A 7 46.47 -20.05 -44.78
C SER A 7 45.35 -20.94 -44.21
N GLN A 8 44.89 -21.94 -44.97
CA GLN A 8 43.88 -22.87 -44.47
C GLN A 8 44.42 -23.83 -43.39
N GLN A 9 45.70 -24.21 -43.47
CA GLN A 9 46.32 -25.07 -42.46
C GLN A 9 46.67 -24.31 -41.16
N THR A 10 46.86 -22.98 -41.24
CA THR A 10 47.04 -22.12 -40.06
C THR A 10 45.70 -21.81 -39.38
N GLU A 11 44.60 -21.70 -40.13
CA GLU A 11 43.25 -21.54 -39.56
C GLU A 11 42.68 -22.84 -38.96
N GLN A 12 42.99 -24.01 -39.53
CA GLN A 12 42.55 -25.30 -38.95
C GLN A 12 43.28 -25.64 -37.64
N ASN A 13 44.55 -25.25 -37.50
CA ASN A 13 45.32 -25.49 -36.27
C ASN A 13 44.96 -24.55 -35.11
N ASN A 14 44.28 -23.43 -35.37
CA ASN A 14 43.89 -22.47 -34.33
C ASN A 14 42.62 -22.89 -33.54
N TRP A 15 41.91 -23.92 -33.99
CA TRP A 15 40.76 -24.51 -33.26
C TRP A 15 41.15 -25.58 -32.24
N LEU A 16 42.38 -26.10 -32.31
CA LEU A 16 42.84 -27.20 -31.44
C LEU A 16 43.63 -26.73 -30.21
N THR A 17 43.85 -25.42 -30.02
CA THR A 17 44.64 -24.89 -28.89
C THR A 17 44.01 -23.70 -28.17
N ALA A 18 42.70 -23.72 -27.91
CA ALA A 18 42.04 -22.73 -27.05
C ALA A 18 41.16 -23.38 -25.96
N GLY A 19 41.80 -24.12 -25.06
CA GLY A 19 41.18 -24.59 -23.83
C GLY A 19 40.93 -23.44 -22.84
N ARG A 20 39.72 -22.86 -22.87
CA ARG A 20 38.93 -22.37 -21.70
C ARG A 20 37.63 -21.70 -22.14
N THR A 21 36.53 -22.44 -22.01
CA THR A 21 35.14 -22.00 -21.73
C THR A 21 34.73 -20.58 -22.17
N ARG A 22 34.30 -20.41 -23.42
CA ARG A 22 33.31 -19.36 -23.74
C ARG A 22 31.92 -19.87 -23.33
N ARG A 23 31.22 -19.12 -22.49
CA ARG A 23 29.85 -19.44 -22.05
C ARG A 23 28.93 -19.36 -23.27
N LEU A 24 28.17 -20.42 -23.56
CA LEU A 24 27.22 -20.45 -24.67
C LEU A 24 26.19 -19.31 -24.53
N LYS A 25 26.09 -18.43 -25.53
CA LYS A 25 25.06 -17.39 -25.61
C LYS A 25 23.83 -18.01 -26.29
N TRP A 26 22.70 -18.06 -25.59
CA TRP A 26 21.44 -18.60 -26.11
C TRP A 26 20.71 -17.52 -26.92
N SER A 27 20.41 -17.77 -28.19
CA SER A 27 19.58 -16.89 -29.02
C SER A 27 18.08 -17.12 -28.77
N SER A 28 17.24 -16.21 -29.26
CA SER A 28 15.78 -16.35 -29.20
C SER A 28 15.31 -17.61 -29.94
N ASP A 29 15.86 -17.85 -31.13
CA ASP A 29 15.51 -19.02 -31.96
C ASP A 29 15.89 -20.32 -31.25
N MET A 30 17.11 -20.38 -30.70
CA MET A 30 17.56 -21.53 -29.89
C MET A 30 16.67 -21.78 -28.67
N ILE A 31 16.11 -20.73 -28.05
CA ILE A 31 15.20 -20.87 -26.92
C ILE A 31 13.84 -21.40 -27.39
N SER A 32 13.33 -20.89 -28.52
CA SER A 32 12.09 -21.36 -29.13
C SER A 32 12.19 -22.83 -29.51
N ASP A 33 13.24 -23.20 -30.24
CA ASP A 33 13.52 -24.57 -30.67
C ASP A 33 13.67 -25.51 -29.47
N LEU A 34 14.35 -25.07 -28.40
CA LEU A 34 14.50 -25.86 -27.18
C LEU A 34 13.16 -26.14 -26.50
N LEU A 35 12.28 -25.15 -26.42
CA LEU A 35 10.96 -25.29 -25.80
C LEU A 35 10.05 -26.19 -26.65
N GLU A 36 10.10 -26.06 -27.98
CA GLU A 36 9.35 -26.92 -28.89
C GLU A 36 9.85 -28.37 -28.84
N CYS A 37 11.16 -28.59 -28.86
CA CYS A 37 11.75 -29.92 -28.67
C CYS A 37 11.31 -30.54 -27.35
N LYS A 38 11.25 -29.76 -26.27
CA LYS A 38 10.82 -30.27 -24.96
C LYS A 38 9.36 -30.68 -24.97
N LYS A 39 8.47 -29.87 -25.55
CA LYS A 39 7.05 -30.18 -25.70
C LYS A 39 6.85 -31.47 -26.49
N ARG A 40 7.43 -31.56 -27.69
CA ARG A 40 7.37 -32.76 -28.54
C ARG A 40 7.97 -33.98 -27.85
N ALA A 41 9.08 -33.82 -27.11
CA ALA A 41 9.70 -34.92 -26.38
C ALA A 41 8.82 -35.45 -25.24
N GLN A 42 8.07 -34.59 -24.56
CA GLN A 42 7.13 -34.99 -23.51
C GLN A 42 5.91 -35.71 -24.10
N GLU A 43 5.38 -35.22 -25.22
CA GLU A 43 4.29 -35.86 -25.97
C GLU A 43 4.70 -37.25 -26.46
N LEU A 44 5.86 -37.37 -27.13
CA LEU A 44 6.39 -38.65 -27.62
C LEU A 44 6.74 -39.63 -26.50
N ALA A 45 7.18 -39.14 -25.33
CA ALA A 45 7.41 -39.99 -24.18
C ALA A 45 6.10 -40.49 -23.52
N SER A 46 5.01 -39.74 -23.67
CA SER A 46 3.70 -40.02 -23.07
C SER A 46 2.71 -40.71 -24.02
N SER A 47 3.08 -40.88 -25.30
CA SER A 47 2.28 -41.57 -26.32
C SER A 47 2.05 -43.06 -26.00
N GLU A 48 0.99 -43.63 -26.57
CA GLU A 48 0.65 -45.05 -26.47
C GLU A 48 1.76 -45.95 -27.06
N GLU A 49 2.48 -45.45 -28.07
CA GLU A 49 3.69 -46.07 -28.64
C GLU A 49 4.94 -45.21 -28.37
N PRO A 50 5.54 -45.30 -27.16
CA PRO A 50 6.67 -44.45 -26.80
C PRO A 50 7.94 -44.92 -27.50
N ALA A 51 8.74 -43.97 -28.00
CA ALA A 51 10.01 -44.24 -28.66
C ALA A 51 10.89 -45.15 -27.80
N ARG A 52 11.48 -46.20 -28.40
CA ARG A 52 12.29 -47.19 -27.68
C ARG A 52 13.77 -47.07 -28.03
N ASN A 53 14.62 -47.36 -27.05
CA ASN A 53 16.05 -47.53 -27.22
C ASN A 53 16.34 -48.78 -28.06
N THR A 54 17.57 -48.89 -28.57
CA THR A 54 18.09 -50.10 -29.25
C THR A 54 18.03 -51.36 -28.38
N ASN A 55 17.99 -51.20 -27.05
CA ASN A 55 17.80 -52.27 -26.08
C ASN A 55 16.32 -52.56 -25.73
N GLY A 56 15.37 -52.02 -26.50
CA GLY A 56 13.92 -52.21 -26.32
C GLY A 56 13.27 -51.44 -25.17
N ARG A 57 14.05 -50.75 -24.31
CA ARG A 57 13.50 -49.93 -23.20
C ARG A 57 12.92 -48.62 -23.70
N LYS A 58 11.83 -48.14 -23.08
CA LYS A 58 11.25 -46.81 -23.37
C LYS A 58 12.30 -45.71 -23.23
N LYS A 59 12.39 -44.81 -24.20
CA LYS A 59 13.20 -43.59 -24.12
C LYS A 59 12.53 -42.62 -23.17
N GLY A 60 13.29 -42.09 -22.21
CA GLY A 60 12.82 -40.97 -21.40
C GLY A 60 12.80 -39.68 -22.22
N TYR A 61 11.91 -38.75 -21.88
CA TYR A 61 11.76 -37.48 -22.60
C TYR A 61 13.07 -36.69 -22.72
N MET A 62 13.98 -36.77 -21.74
CA MET A 62 15.29 -36.08 -21.82
C MET A 62 16.17 -36.59 -22.96
N LYS A 63 16.04 -37.87 -23.31
CA LYS A 63 16.78 -38.47 -24.42
C LYS A 63 16.16 -38.07 -25.76
N ILE A 64 14.82 -38.10 -25.84
CA ILE A 64 14.08 -37.64 -27.02
C ILE A 64 14.33 -36.14 -27.27
N LEU A 65 14.35 -35.33 -26.21
CA LEU A 65 14.70 -33.90 -26.26
C LEU A 65 16.08 -33.68 -26.88
N LYS A 66 17.09 -34.48 -26.48
CA LYS A 66 18.44 -34.36 -27.03
C LYS A 66 18.49 -34.76 -28.50
N GLU A 67 17.81 -35.84 -28.88
CA GLU A 67 17.73 -36.28 -30.28
C GLU A 67 17.08 -35.19 -31.15
N LEU A 68 15.90 -34.68 -30.75
CA LEU A 68 15.23 -33.58 -31.45
C LEU A 68 16.09 -32.31 -31.55
N TRP A 69 16.81 -31.98 -30.48
CA TRP A 69 17.72 -30.83 -30.46
C TRP A 69 18.90 -31.01 -31.43
N ASP A 70 19.45 -32.22 -31.52
CA ASP A 70 20.54 -32.54 -32.44
C ASP A 70 20.07 -32.55 -33.89
N ASP A 71 18.87 -33.08 -34.14
CA ASP A 71 18.23 -33.14 -35.46
C ASP A 71 17.92 -31.75 -36.02
N LEU A 72 17.71 -30.74 -35.16
CA LEU A 72 17.60 -29.33 -35.54
C LEU A 72 18.95 -28.67 -35.89
N GLY A 73 20.05 -29.44 -35.93
CA GLY A 73 21.37 -28.96 -36.32
C GLY A 73 22.18 -28.35 -35.16
N HIS A 74 21.71 -28.49 -33.92
CA HIS A 74 22.41 -27.97 -32.73
C HIS A 74 23.37 -28.97 -32.08
N ALA A 75 23.62 -30.12 -32.72
CA ALA A 75 24.51 -31.17 -32.23
C ALA A 75 25.93 -30.65 -31.91
N GLY A 76 26.45 -29.71 -32.72
CA GLY A 76 27.79 -29.13 -32.55
C GLY A 76 27.98 -28.31 -31.27
N LEU A 77 26.91 -28.00 -30.53
CA LEU A 77 26.98 -27.28 -29.25
C LEU A 77 27.36 -28.18 -28.07
N ASN A 78 27.44 -29.51 -28.27
CA ASN A 78 27.89 -30.49 -27.26
C ASN A 78 27.21 -30.34 -25.89
N LEU A 79 25.92 -29.98 -25.88
CA LEU A 79 25.13 -29.84 -24.65
C LEU A 79 24.68 -31.20 -24.13
N THR A 80 24.68 -31.41 -22.81
CA THR A 80 24.14 -32.66 -22.23
C THR A 80 22.62 -32.59 -22.15
N CYS A 81 21.95 -33.75 -22.08
CA CYS A 81 20.49 -33.81 -21.88
C CYS A 81 20.06 -33.05 -20.60
N GLN A 82 20.92 -33.06 -19.57
CA GLN A 82 20.70 -32.33 -18.32
C GLN A 82 20.76 -30.80 -18.55
N ASN A 83 21.74 -30.31 -19.31
CA ASN A 83 21.86 -28.89 -19.64
C ASN A 83 20.62 -28.38 -20.39
N LEU A 84 20.12 -29.16 -21.36
CA LEU A 84 18.91 -28.82 -22.12
C LEU A 84 17.67 -28.76 -21.22
N ARG A 85 17.50 -29.77 -20.35
CA ARG A 85 16.40 -29.80 -19.36
C ARG A 85 16.44 -28.59 -18.43
N ASP A 86 17.59 -28.30 -17.85
CA ASP A 86 17.75 -27.23 -16.87
C ASP A 86 17.59 -25.85 -17.51
N GLN A 87 18.08 -25.69 -18.73
CA GLN A 87 17.85 -24.48 -19.51
C GLN A 87 16.37 -24.28 -19.82
N ALA A 88 15.68 -25.30 -20.33
CA ALA A 88 14.25 -25.22 -20.65
C ALA A 88 13.42 -24.90 -19.39
N ALA A 89 13.69 -25.57 -18.27
CA ALA A 89 13.04 -25.30 -17.00
C ALA A 89 13.30 -23.87 -16.49
N ARG A 90 14.51 -23.33 -16.71
CA ARG A 90 14.83 -21.94 -16.39
C ARG A 90 14.03 -20.98 -17.26
N MET A 91 13.89 -21.24 -18.56
CA MET A 91 13.14 -20.38 -19.48
C MET A 91 11.65 -20.37 -19.15
N GLU A 92 11.03 -21.52 -18.91
CA GLU A 92 9.63 -21.63 -18.47
C GLU A 92 9.37 -20.84 -17.17
N LYS A 93 10.28 -20.93 -16.20
CA LYS A 93 10.18 -20.17 -14.95
C LYS A 93 10.28 -18.65 -15.16
N THR A 94 11.01 -18.22 -16.18
CA THR A 94 11.21 -16.80 -16.51
C THR A 94 10.00 -16.23 -17.27
N MET A 95 9.33 -17.05 -18.09
CA MET A 95 8.11 -16.67 -18.80
C MET A 95 6.88 -16.62 -17.89
N GLY A 96 6.88 -17.40 -16.79
CA GLY A 96 5.81 -17.42 -15.81
C GLY A 96 4.57 -18.17 -16.31
N ASN A 97 3.86 -18.85 -15.40
CA ASN A 97 2.58 -19.49 -15.69
C ASN A 97 1.48 -18.79 -14.87
N VAL A 98 0.59 -18.09 -15.56
CA VAL A 98 -0.52 -17.35 -14.95
C VAL A 98 -1.45 -18.31 -14.21
N ARG A 99 -1.72 -19.49 -14.78
CA ARG A 99 -2.57 -20.54 -14.19
C ARG A 99 -1.99 -21.09 -12.89
N ASP A 100 -0.70 -21.41 -12.86
CA ASP A 100 -0.02 -21.91 -11.64
C ASP A 100 0.01 -20.84 -10.55
N THR A 101 0.22 -19.58 -10.96
CA THR A 101 0.25 -18.43 -10.04
C THR A 101 -1.12 -18.21 -9.40
N ILE A 102 -2.21 -18.28 -10.17
CA ILE A 102 -3.58 -18.16 -9.66
C ILE A 102 -3.90 -19.35 -8.74
N THR A 103 -3.59 -20.57 -9.19
CA THR A 103 -3.84 -21.81 -8.44
C THR A 103 -3.17 -21.80 -7.06
N ARG A 104 -1.89 -21.39 -7.00
CA ARG A 104 -1.11 -21.36 -5.75
C ARG A 104 -1.59 -20.30 -4.75
N ASN A 105 -2.17 -19.20 -5.25
CA ASN A 105 -2.60 -18.09 -4.43
C ASN A 105 -4.08 -18.19 -3.99
N ALA A 106 -4.94 -18.84 -4.78
CA ALA A 106 -6.37 -18.95 -4.48
C ALA A 106 -6.69 -19.89 -3.30
N GLY A 107 -5.91 -20.95 -3.06
CA GLY A 107 -6.16 -21.93 -1.98
C GLY A 107 -5.69 -21.50 -0.58
N ASN A 108 -4.56 -20.80 -0.50
CA ASN A 108 -3.92 -20.44 0.78
C ASN A 108 -4.71 -19.43 1.64
N ARG A 109 -5.68 -18.72 1.05
CA ARG A 109 -6.45 -17.70 1.79
C ARG A 109 -7.55 -18.34 2.64
N ARG A 110 -8.27 -19.35 2.12
CA ARG A 110 -9.41 -19.99 2.83
C ARG A 110 -8.97 -20.86 4.01
N GLU A 111 -7.86 -21.60 3.92
CA GLU A 111 -7.34 -22.39 5.05
C GLU A 111 -6.73 -21.52 6.14
N LYS A 112 -5.95 -20.48 5.77
CA LYS A 112 -5.48 -19.48 6.75
C LYS A 112 -6.63 -18.70 7.36
N GLN A 113 -7.74 -18.52 6.63
CA GLN A 113 -8.95 -17.90 7.15
C GLN A 113 -9.64 -18.82 8.17
N ARG A 114 -9.84 -20.11 7.86
CA ARG A 114 -10.47 -21.08 8.78
C ARG A 114 -9.66 -21.30 10.07
N ALA A 115 -8.33 -21.42 9.97
CA ALA A 115 -7.48 -21.55 11.14
C ALA A 115 -7.54 -20.30 12.05
N ARG A 116 -7.59 -19.10 11.44
CA ARG A 116 -7.82 -17.85 12.16
C ARG A 116 -9.24 -17.72 12.69
N GLU A 117 -10.24 -18.25 11.98
CA GLU A 117 -11.65 -18.24 12.40
C GLU A 117 -11.88 -19.09 13.64
N SER A 118 -11.22 -20.25 13.76
CA SER A 118 -11.26 -21.09 14.96
C SER A 118 -10.58 -20.44 16.17
N GLU A 119 -9.39 -19.84 16.00
CA GLU A 119 -8.72 -19.09 17.07
C GLU A 119 -9.48 -17.80 17.45
N GLU A 120 -10.06 -17.10 16.48
CA GLU A 120 -10.75 -15.83 16.69
C GLU A 120 -12.17 -16.02 17.25
N LEU A 121 -12.86 -17.15 16.99
CA LEU A 121 -14.15 -17.48 17.65
C LEU A 121 -13.94 -17.67 19.15
N ILE A 122 -12.91 -18.45 19.52
CA ILE A 122 -12.52 -18.68 20.91
C ILE A 122 -12.13 -17.35 21.57
N MET A 123 -11.39 -16.47 20.87
CA MET A 123 -11.04 -15.14 21.39
C MET A 123 -12.16 -14.09 21.30
N GLN A 124 -13.32 -14.38 20.71
CA GLN A 124 -14.45 -13.46 20.56
C GLN A 124 -15.59 -13.80 21.53
N GLU A 125 -15.81 -15.07 21.86
CA GLU A 125 -16.63 -15.48 23.01
C GLU A 125 -16.05 -14.92 24.32
N PHE A 126 -14.74 -15.04 24.52
CA PHE A 126 -14.04 -14.41 25.65
C PHE A 126 -14.07 -12.86 25.65
N ARG A 127 -14.36 -12.22 24.51
CA ARG A 127 -14.33 -10.73 24.37
C ARG A 127 -15.69 -10.09 24.54
N ASN A 128 -16.76 -10.80 24.19
CA ASN A 128 -18.13 -10.29 24.33
C ASN A 128 -18.60 -10.29 25.80
N GLU A 129 -18.12 -11.21 26.63
CA GLU A 129 -18.36 -11.15 28.09
C GLU A 129 -17.53 -10.07 28.80
N PHE A 130 -16.37 -9.68 28.25
CA PHE A 130 -15.43 -8.75 28.89
C PHE A 130 -15.69 -7.26 28.62
N ILE A 131 -16.53 -6.88 27.63
CA ILE A 131 -16.69 -5.48 27.19
C ILE A 131 -17.63 -4.64 28.07
N VAL A 132 -18.37 -5.24 29.01
CA VAL A 132 -19.32 -4.49 29.86
C VAL A 132 -18.65 -3.82 31.08
N SER A 133 -17.44 -4.21 31.49
CA SER A 133 -16.81 -3.61 32.68
C SER A 133 -15.30 -3.36 32.53
N GLN A 134 -14.95 -2.10 32.28
CA GLN A 134 -13.78 -1.33 32.74
C GLN A 134 -13.07 -0.53 31.64
N SER A 135 -12.95 0.76 31.96
CA SER A 135 -12.06 1.78 31.41
C SER A 135 -10.62 1.51 31.84
N ASP A 136 -9.68 1.35 30.90
CA ASP A 136 -8.65 2.38 30.66
C ASP A 136 -7.65 2.05 29.53
N THR A 137 -7.24 3.13 28.86
CA THR A 137 -6.06 3.34 28.01
C THR A 137 -5.72 2.35 26.88
N ALA A 138 -6.18 2.66 25.65
CA ALA A 138 -5.41 2.38 24.44
C ALA A 138 -5.85 3.25 23.24
N ASN A 139 -4.85 3.81 22.57
CA ASN A 139 -4.94 4.59 21.33
C ASN A 139 -5.51 3.73 20.19
N LEU A 140 -6.26 4.31 19.25
CA LEU A 140 -6.96 3.64 18.13
C LEU A 140 -6.05 2.91 17.10
N HIS A 141 -4.76 2.74 17.40
CA HIS A 141 -3.72 2.35 16.43
C HIS A 141 -2.75 1.22 16.82
N SER A 142 -2.87 0.50 17.95
CA SER A 142 -1.89 -0.57 18.28
C SER A 142 -2.46 -1.95 18.66
N THR A 143 -1.72 -2.96 18.22
CA THR A 143 -1.87 -4.42 18.40
C THR A 143 -1.08 -4.94 19.60
N ALA A 144 -1.65 -5.92 20.33
CA ALA A 144 -1.02 -6.98 21.16
C ALA A 144 -1.07 -6.89 22.71
N SER A 145 -1.70 -7.93 23.30
CA SER A 145 -1.28 -8.88 24.36
C SER A 145 -1.17 -8.53 25.87
N THR A 146 -1.82 -9.41 26.68
CA THR A 146 -1.36 -10.07 27.95
C THR A 146 -1.98 -9.67 29.32
N GLN A 147 -2.84 -10.58 29.83
CA GLN A 147 -2.92 -11.30 31.14
C GLN A 147 -3.23 -10.66 32.54
N VAL A 148 -4.17 -11.36 33.23
CA VAL A 148 -4.52 -11.60 34.69
C VAL A 148 -4.88 -10.43 35.65
N PRO A 149 -5.52 -10.64 36.84
CA PRO A 149 -6.33 -11.76 37.39
C PRO A 149 -7.65 -11.41 38.15
N VAL A 150 -8.54 -12.42 38.23
CA VAL A 150 -9.53 -12.88 39.24
C VAL A 150 -10.07 -11.97 40.38
N GLY A 151 -11.42 -11.97 40.54
CA GLY A 151 -12.12 -11.59 41.79
C GLY A 151 -13.67 -11.57 41.76
N HIS A 152 -14.30 -12.76 41.77
CA HIS A 152 -15.59 -13.20 42.37
C HIS A 152 -16.89 -12.35 42.51
N ASN A 153 -18.00 -13.03 42.10
CA ASN A 153 -19.42 -13.03 42.57
C ASN A 153 -20.41 -12.04 41.91
N ALA A 154 -21.35 -12.51 41.04
CA ALA A 154 -22.70 -13.10 41.29
C ALA A 154 -23.74 -12.00 41.67
N SER A 155 -24.96 -11.86 41.10
CA SER A 155 -25.94 -12.85 40.63
C SER A 155 -26.97 -12.25 39.64
N THR A 156 -27.58 -13.18 38.91
CA THR A 156 -28.74 -13.20 38.01
C THR A 156 -30.01 -12.47 38.50
N SER A 157 -30.75 -11.83 37.58
CA SER A 157 -32.20 -12.07 37.45
C SER A 157 -32.77 -11.52 36.14
N THR A 158 -33.42 -12.43 35.42
CA THR A 158 -34.26 -12.27 34.22
C THR A 158 -35.55 -11.52 34.54
N GLN A 159 -36.02 -10.67 33.62
CA GLN A 159 -37.42 -10.59 33.17
C GLN A 159 -37.59 -9.62 32.00
N ALA A 160 -38.27 -10.08 30.95
CA ALA A 160 -38.95 -9.22 29.96
C ALA A 160 -40.23 -8.65 30.61
N PRO A 161 -40.75 -7.50 30.16
CA PRO A 161 -41.85 -7.58 29.19
C PRO A 161 -42.05 -6.40 28.21
N GLU A 162 -42.79 -6.73 27.16
CA GLU A 162 -43.79 -6.00 26.34
C GLU A 162 -43.97 -4.48 26.39
N GLY A 163 -44.18 -3.95 25.18
CA GLY A 163 -44.77 -2.65 24.84
C GLY A 163 -43.91 -1.46 25.26
N HIS A 164 -43.90 -0.36 24.50
CA HIS A 164 -43.90 1.02 25.03
C HIS A 164 -43.70 2.03 23.91
N SER A 165 -44.64 2.98 23.93
CA SER A 165 -44.65 4.35 23.42
C SER A 165 -43.29 4.96 23.05
N ILE A 166 -43.30 5.80 22.00
CA ILE A 166 -42.16 6.62 21.54
C ILE A 166 -41.59 7.36 22.76
N SER A 167 -40.39 6.93 23.20
CA SER A 167 -39.67 7.60 24.28
C SER A 167 -39.36 9.05 23.88
N PRO A 168 -39.41 10.00 24.82
CA PRO A 168 -38.98 11.36 24.54
C PRO A 168 -37.52 11.33 24.08
N THR A 169 -37.28 11.76 22.85
CA THR A 169 -35.92 11.93 22.31
C THR A 169 -35.14 12.82 23.28
N SER A 170 -33.98 12.35 23.73
CA SER A 170 -33.17 13.09 24.69
C SER A 170 -32.85 14.49 24.13
N THR A 171 -32.74 15.49 25.01
CA THR A 171 -32.40 16.87 24.61
C THR A 171 -31.13 16.90 23.74
N SER A 172 -30.15 16.06 24.04
CA SER A 172 -28.92 15.93 23.25
C SER A 172 -29.14 15.39 21.83
N VAL A 173 -30.13 14.52 21.61
CA VAL A 173 -30.48 14.03 20.26
C VAL A 173 -31.20 15.12 19.48
N CYS A 174 -32.10 15.87 20.11
CA CYS A 174 -32.79 17.00 19.47
C CYS A 174 -31.83 18.10 19.01
N GLU A 175 -30.87 18.50 19.85
CA GLU A 175 -29.82 19.47 19.48
C GLU A 175 -28.95 18.96 18.33
N LEU A 176 -28.62 17.66 18.34
CA LEU A 176 -27.84 17.03 17.28
C LEU A 176 -28.59 17.03 15.95
N LEU A 177 -29.90 16.77 15.96
CA LEU A 177 -30.75 16.81 14.76
C LEU A 177 -30.80 18.22 14.16
N GLN A 178 -31.00 19.25 14.97
CA GLN A 178 -31.01 20.65 14.51
C GLN A 178 -29.70 21.06 13.82
N LEU A 179 -28.56 20.59 14.33
CA LEU A 179 -27.25 20.83 13.70
C LEU A 179 -27.03 19.98 12.44
N THR A 180 -27.75 18.87 12.30
CA THR A 180 -27.59 17.93 11.19
C THR A 180 -28.33 18.40 9.94
N ASP A 181 -29.54 18.95 10.07
CA ASP A 181 -30.41 19.35 8.96
C ASP A 181 -29.72 20.22 7.89
N PRO A 182 -29.02 21.34 8.23
CA PRO A 182 -28.35 22.16 7.22
C PRO A 182 -27.19 21.43 6.53
N ILE A 183 -26.52 20.52 7.23
CA ILE A 183 -25.43 19.72 6.67
C ILE A 183 -25.99 18.70 5.69
N LEU A 184 -27.05 18.00 6.08
CA LEU A 184 -27.70 16.98 5.25
C LEU A 184 -28.26 17.58 3.97
N ALA A 185 -28.97 18.70 4.05
CA ALA A 185 -29.48 19.44 2.88
C ALA A 185 -28.37 19.90 1.93
N SER A 186 -27.16 20.14 2.45
CA SER A 186 -26.00 20.50 1.64
C SER A 186 -25.39 19.30 0.90
N VAL A 187 -25.24 18.15 1.58
CA VAL A 187 -24.53 16.98 1.03
C VAL A 187 -25.41 16.03 0.23
N ALA A 188 -26.74 16.07 0.42
CA ALA A 188 -27.66 15.17 -0.27
C ALA A 188 -28.14 15.67 -1.65
N LYS A 189 -27.64 16.82 -2.13
CA LYS A 189 -28.13 17.53 -3.34
C LYS A 189 -28.02 16.74 -4.64
N SER A 190 -26.92 16.02 -4.83
CA SER A 190 -26.66 15.27 -6.08
C SER A 190 -26.14 13.88 -5.74
N ARG A 191 -26.80 12.86 -6.27
CA ARG A 191 -26.47 11.45 -6.00
C ARG A 191 -25.06 11.14 -6.51
N GLY A 192 -24.23 10.56 -5.65
CA GLY A 192 -22.85 10.22 -5.96
C GLY A 192 -21.85 11.37 -5.84
N ASP A 193 -22.30 12.61 -5.59
CA ASP A 193 -21.39 13.76 -5.45
C ASP A 193 -20.90 13.97 -4.02
N PHE A 194 -19.66 13.59 -3.75
CA PHE A 194 -19.04 13.79 -2.44
C PHE A 194 -18.32 15.15 -2.27
N ASN A 195 -18.27 16.01 -3.30
CA ASN A 195 -17.48 17.24 -3.28
C ASN A 195 -17.95 18.25 -2.23
N GLY A 196 -19.24 18.25 -1.89
CA GLY A 196 -19.84 19.09 -0.86
C GLY A 196 -19.36 18.79 0.57
N ARG A 197 -18.65 17.68 0.79
CA ARG A 197 -18.21 17.24 2.13
C ARG A 197 -16.93 17.96 2.56
N ARG A 198 -17.05 18.87 3.53
CA ARG A 198 -15.91 19.68 4.00
C ARG A 198 -14.99 18.96 4.97
N TYR A 199 -15.53 18.10 5.83
CA TYR A 199 -14.79 17.53 6.96
C TYR A 199 -14.50 16.05 6.77
N ASP A 200 -13.29 15.64 7.12
CA ASP A 200 -12.95 14.24 7.35
C ASP A 200 -13.41 13.82 8.76
N THR A 201 -14.14 12.70 8.86
CA THR A 201 -14.64 12.14 10.13
C THR A 201 -13.55 11.45 10.99
N ARG A 202 -12.29 11.52 10.58
CA ARG A 202 -11.13 11.14 11.37
C ARG A 202 -10.95 12.13 12.52
N THR A 203 -10.85 11.56 13.71
CA THR A 203 -10.61 12.27 14.96
C THR A 203 -9.56 11.53 15.79
N LYS A 204 -8.85 12.27 16.64
CA LYS A 204 -7.97 11.72 17.68
C LYS A 204 -8.71 11.45 18.98
N GLN A 205 -9.89 12.04 19.14
CA GLN A 205 -10.75 11.90 20.32
C GLN A 205 -11.73 10.76 20.11
N ARG A 206 -12.06 10.01 21.17
CA ARG A 206 -12.93 8.84 21.07
C ARG A 206 -14.32 9.17 21.63
N PRO A 207 -15.40 8.98 20.87
CA PRO A 207 -16.76 9.10 21.39
C PRO A 207 -17.02 8.09 22.51
N THR A 208 -17.79 8.49 23.52
CA THR A 208 -18.26 7.61 24.60
C THR A 208 -19.38 6.68 24.14
N GLY A 209 -19.68 5.65 24.92
CA GLY A 209 -20.78 4.73 24.60
C GLY A 209 -22.15 5.42 24.53
N ALA A 210 -22.41 6.40 25.41
CA ALA A 210 -23.63 7.20 25.38
C ALA A 210 -23.72 8.07 24.12
N GLU A 211 -22.64 8.74 23.74
CA GLU A 211 -22.58 9.56 22.53
C GLU A 211 -22.80 8.72 21.26
N ILE A 212 -22.30 7.49 21.22
CA ILE A 212 -22.56 6.56 20.10
C ILE A 212 -24.05 6.19 20.05
N LYS A 213 -24.72 6.03 21.20
CA LYS A 213 -26.17 5.78 21.24
C LYS A 213 -26.94 6.99 20.73
N ASP A 214 -26.56 8.21 21.12
CA ASP A 214 -27.20 9.44 20.66
C ASP A 214 -27.05 9.62 19.14
N VAL A 215 -25.86 9.34 18.59
CA VAL A 215 -25.62 9.33 17.13
C VAL A 215 -26.52 8.31 16.43
N ASN A 216 -26.63 7.08 16.94
CA ASN A 216 -27.51 6.07 16.34
C ASN A 216 -29.00 6.45 16.45
N ALA A 217 -29.41 7.07 17.56
CA ALA A 217 -30.77 7.56 17.73
C ALA A 217 -31.08 8.67 16.71
N ALA A 218 -30.18 9.66 16.55
CA ALA A 218 -30.34 10.72 15.56
C ALA A 218 -30.38 10.18 14.12
N VAL A 219 -29.48 9.24 13.77
CA VAL A 219 -29.53 8.56 12.45
C VAL A 219 -30.87 7.84 12.27
N SER A 220 -31.35 7.10 13.28
CA SER A 220 -32.62 6.37 13.19
C SER A 220 -33.83 7.29 13.01
N VAL A 221 -33.83 8.46 13.65
CA VAL A 221 -34.86 9.48 13.48
C VAL A 221 -34.84 10.01 12.04
N LEU A 222 -33.67 10.40 11.54
CA LEU A 222 -33.53 10.90 10.16
C LEU A 222 -33.89 9.84 9.13
N LEU A 223 -33.61 8.56 9.40
CA LEU A 223 -34.01 7.46 8.50
C LEU A 223 -35.53 7.33 8.38
N LYS A 224 -36.29 7.68 9.42
CA LYS A 224 -37.76 7.61 9.43
C LYS A 224 -38.42 8.85 8.82
N HIS A 225 -37.81 10.02 8.97
CA HIS A 225 -38.39 11.30 8.54
C HIS A 225 -38.01 11.70 7.11
N ASN A 226 -36.92 11.18 6.56
CA ASN A 226 -36.55 11.44 5.17
C ASN A 226 -37.25 10.45 4.24
N THR A 227 -37.56 10.88 3.01
CA THR A 227 -38.02 9.97 1.95
C THR A 227 -36.84 9.12 1.51
N ILE A 228 -36.70 7.93 2.10
CA ILE A 228 -35.63 6.99 1.80
C ILE A 228 -36.15 5.93 0.83
N PRO A 229 -35.44 5.69 -0.29
CA PRO A 229 -35.80 4.59 -1.18
C PRO A 229 -35.76 3.25 -0.45
N ASP A 230 -36.72 2.37 -0.73
CA ASP A 230 -36.68 1.01 -0.19
C ASP A 230 -35.40 0.32 -0.73
N PRO A 231 -34.52 -0.21 0.14
CA PRO A 231 -33.33 -0.94 -0.30
C PRO A 231 -33.62 -2.12 -1.22
N ALA A 232 -34.86 -2.64 -1.24
CA ALA A 232 -35.28 -3.67 -2.20
C ALA A 232 -35.58 -3.13 -3.61
N GLN A 233 -35.94 -1.85 -3.74
CA GLN A 233 -36.34 -1.24 -5.02
C GLN A 233 -35.23 -0.36 -5.61
N ASP A 234 -34.51 0.39 -4.77
CA ASP A 234 -33.35 1.20 -5.17
C ASP A 234 -32.23 1.05 -4.12
N PRO A 235 -31.45 -0.05 -4.18
CA PRO A 235 -30.40 -0.33 -3.19
C PRO A 235 -29.31 0.73 -3.19
N PHE A 236 -28.94 1.26 -4.36
CA PHE A 236 -27.91 2.29 -4.48
C PHE A 236 -28.40 3.64 -3.95
N GLY A 237 -29.69 3.97 -4.09
CA GLY A 237 -30.29 5.20 -3.57
C GLY A 237 -30.40 5.16 -2.06
N TYR A 238 -30.80 4.00 -1.52
CA TYR A 238 -30.75 3.74 -0.09
C TYR A 238 -29.33 3.96 0.47
N LEU A 239 -28.31 3.32 -0.13
CA LEU A 239 -26.93 3.42 0.32
C LEU A 239 -26.40 4.86 0.27
N TRP A 240 -26.77 5.61 -0.78
CA TRP A 240 -26.43 7.03 -0.91
C TRP A 240 -26.99 7.87 0.24
N ILE A 241 -28.30 7.78 0.49
CA ILE A 241 -28.95 8.57 1.54
C ILE A 241 -28.48 8.16 2.93
N ALA A 242 -28.33 6.85 3.19
CA ALA A 242 -27.76 6.32 4.42
C ALA A 242 -26.35 6.90 4.70
N ASN A 243 -25.51 6.98 3.66
CA ASN A 243 -24.18 7.55 3.74
C ASN A 243 -24.23 9.07 4.04
N CYS A 244 -25.10 9.82 3.36
CA CYS A 244 -25.29 11.25 3.60
C CYS A 244 -25.79 11.56 5.01
N ILE A 245 -26.79 10.82 5.50
CA ILE A 245 -27.33 10.95 6.87
C ILE A 245 -26.22 10.66 7.88
N LEU A 246 -25.52 9.53 7.73
CA LEU A 246 -24.45 9.16 8.65
C LEU A 246 -23.35 10.22 8.71
N TYR A 247 -22.87 10.69 7.56
CA TYR A 247 -21.87 11.76 7.49
C TYR A 247 -22.34 13.02 8.22
N SER A 248 -23.58 13.45 7.95
CA SER A 248 -24.12 14.70 8.46
C SER A 248 -24.25 14.68 9.97
N VAL A 249 -24.78 13.59 10.53
CA VAL A 249 -24.88 13.39 11.99
C VAL A 249 -23.51 13.37 12.66
N ILE A 250 -22.52 12.69 12.07
CA ILE A 250 -21.16 12.64 12.65
C ILE A 250 -20.51 14.02 12.66
N VAL A 251 -20.64 14.78 11.58
CA VAL A 251 -20.08 16.14 11.49
C VAL A 251 -20.79 17.07 12.45
N ALA A 252 -22.12 17.01 12.55
CA ALA A 252 -22.90 17.77 13.53
C ALA A 252 -22.45 17.44 14.96
N PHE A 253 -22.26 16.16 15.28
CA PHE A 253 -21.73 15.70 16.56
C PHE A 253 -20.32 16.26 16.84
N TYR A 254 -19.46 16.30 15.82
CA TYR A 254 -18.13 16.89 15.99
C TYR A 254 -18.14 18.41 16.15
N ILE A 255 -19.09 19.09 15.53
CA ILE A 255 -19.28 20.52 15.70
C ILE A 255 -19.82 20.80 17.11
N SER A 256 -20.81 20.04 17.59
CA SER A 256 -21.37 20.22 18.93
C SER A 256 -20.32 19.97 20.03
N LYS A 257 -19.38 19.06 19.80
CA LYS A 257 -18.24 18.81 20.70
C LYS A 257 -17.06 19.75 20.51
N ASN A 258 -17.11 20.70 19.58
CA ASN A 258 -16.00 21.59 19.18
C ASN A 258 -14.75 20.83 18.69
N TRP A 259 -14.92 19.60 18.20
CA TRP A 259 -13.84 18.78 17.61
C TRP A 259 -13.55 19.20 16.16
N LYS A 260 -14.53 19.83 15.51
CA LYS A 260 -14.41 20.54 14.23
C LYS A 260 -15.01 21.93 14.41
N LYS A 261 -14.48 22.93 13.69
CA LYS A 261 -15.04 24.29 13.72
C LYS A 261 -16.36 24.28 12.93
N GLY A 262 -17.42 24.89 13.46
CA GLY A 262 -18.62 25.18 12.68
C GLY A 262 -18.33 26.24 11.60
N ASP A 263 -19.27 26.44 10.67
CA ASP A 263 -19.21 27.50 9.64
C ASP A 263 -19.39 28.89 10.28
N GLY A 264 -18.45 29.29 11.13
CA GLY A 264 -18.17 30.70 11.38
C GLY A 264 -17.37 31.22 10.21
N ASN A 265 -17.81 32.33 9.64
CA ASN A 265 -17.20 33.06 8.52
C ASN A 265 -15.76 33.48 8.88
N GLY A 266 -14.84 32.52 8.84
CA GLY A 266 -13.43 32.70 9.03
C GLY A 266 -12.86 33.09 7.69
N GLU A 267 -12.93 34.38 7.39
CA GLU A 267 -12.01 35.08 6.52
C GLU A 267 -10.66 34.37 6.60
N ARG A 268 -10.15 33.89 5.46
CA ARG A 268 -8.85 33.22 5.35
C ARG A 268 -7.75 34.24 5.64
N THR A 269 -7.66 34.68 6.90
CA THR A 269 -6.48 35.33 7.44
C THR A 269 -5.35 34.32 7.27
N GLY A 270 -4.41 34.69 6.40
CA GLY A 270 -3.38 33.79 5.88
C GLY A 270 -2.77 32.97 7.00
N LYS A 271 -2.83 31.64 6.86
CA LYS A 271 -2.08 30.75 7.76
C LYS A 271 -0.63 31.26 7.76
N PRO A 272 -0.05 31.59 8.93
CA PRO A 272 1.33 32.04 8.97
C PRO A 272 2.20 30.93 8.38
N LYS A 273 3.14 31.30 7.50
CA LYS A 273 4.08 30.40 6.82
C LYS A 273 4.77 29.51 7.87
N ARG A 274 4.29 28.28 8.09
CA ARG A 274 4.88 27.29 9.01
C ARG A 274 6.38 27.05 8.75
N GLY A 275 6.83 27.25 7.51
CA GLY A 275 8.24 27.17 7.14
C GLY A 275 9.15 28.23 7.79
N SER A 276 8.64 29.42 8.15
CA SER A 276 9.45 30.48 8.80
C SER A 276 9.81 30.08 10.23
N LYS A 277 8.80 29.69 11.01
CA LYS A 277 8.97 29.34 12.43
C LYS A 277 9.89 28.13 12.63
N ALA A 278 9.76 27.09 11.79
CA ALA A 278 10.62 25.91 11.88
C ALA A 278 12.09 26.19 11.48
N LYS A 279 12.32 27.15 10.58
CA LYS A 279 13.66 27.62 10.20
C LYS A 279 14.31 28.42 11.33
N GLU A 280 13.55 29.34 11.93
CA GLU A 280 14.01 30.15 13.07
C GLU A 280 14.38 29.27 14.27
N GLU A 281 13.54 28.28 14.61
CA GLU A 281 13.81 27.32 15.69
C GLU A 281 15.09 26.50 15.43
N PHE A 282 15.29 26.03 14.19
CA PHE A 282 16.51 25.32 13.79
C PHE A 282 17.75 26.22 13.92
N GLU A 283 17.67 27.45 13.42
CA GLU A 283 18.78 28.40 13.48
C GLU A 283 19.14 28.75 14.92
N ALA A 284 18.15 28.96 15.79
CA ALA A 284 18.37 29.23 17.21
C ALA A 284 19.10 28.06 17.89
N GLN A 285 18.64 26.83 17.70
CA GLN A 285 19.28 25.63 18.25
C GLN A 285 20.70 25.44 17.70
N ALA A 286 20.91 25.68 16.40
CA ALA A 286 22.22 25.57 15.78
C ALA A 286 23.21 26.64 16.31
N ARG A 287 22.74 27.88 16.51
CA ARG A 287 23.53 28.97 17.11
C ARG A 287 23.93 28.64 18.54
N GLU A 288 23.01 28.13 19.35
CA GLU A 288 23.31 27.72 20.73
C GLU A 288 24.41 26.65 20.78
N ILE A 289 24.28 25.59 19.97
CA ILE A 289 25.25 24.49 19.94
C ILE A 289 26.62 24.98 19.43
N ARG A 290 26.66 25.85 18.42
CA ARG A 290 27.91 26.48 17.94
C ARG A 290 28.56 27.35 19.02
N GLY A 291 27.75 28.07 19.80
CA GLY A 291 28.22 28.83 20.96
C GLY A 291 28.91 27.94 21.98
N LYS A 292 28.31 26.80 22.33
CA LYS A 292 28.89 25.81 23.25
C LYS A 292 30.20 25.22 22.73
N LEU A 293 30.27 24.88 21.43
CA LEU A 293 31.49 24.41 20.78
C LEU A 293 32.61 25.46 20.82
N SER A 294 32.28 26.73 20.57
CA SER A 294 33.25 27.84 20.62
C SER A 294 33.81 28.04 22.03
N LYS A 295 32.95 28.02 23.06
CA LYS A 295 33.35 28.12 24.47
C LYS A 295 34.30 26.98 24.87
N ALA A 296 33.94 25.74 24.53
CA ALA A 296 34.77 24.57 24.84
C ALA A 296 36.12 24.59 24.10
N LYS A 297 36.13 24.99 22.81
CA LYS A 297 37.37 25.14 22.04
C LYS A 297 38.31 26.18 22.66
N ALA A 298 37.77 27.34 23.05
CA ALA A 298 38.56 28.39 23.70
C ALA A 298 39.18 27.92 25.03
N GLU A 299 38.46 27.11 25.82
CA GLU A 299 39.00 26.57 27.07
C GLU A 299 40.07 25.50 26.83
N ILE A 300 39.93 24.66 25.78
CA ILE A 300 40.99 23.72 25.37
C ILE A 300 42.26 24.47 24.98
N GLU A 301 42.16 25.51 24.13
CA GLU A 301 43.32 26.30 23.71
C GLU A 301 44.00 26.99 24.90
N ARG A 302 43.21 27.46 25.88
CA ARG A 302 43.75 28.03 27.13
C ARG A 302 44.48 26.98 27.96
N LEU A 303 43.90 25.79 28.15
CA LEU A 303 44.50 24.69 28.90
C LEU A 303 45.81 24.22 28.24
N LYS A 304 45.84 24.12 26.91
CA LYS A 304 47.04 23.75 26.15
C LYS A 304 48.14 24.80 26.21
N SER A 305 47.79 26.08 26.15
CA SER A 305 48.76 27.18 26.15
C SER A 305 49.09 27.72 27.54
N ASN A 306 48.55 27.12 28.61
CA ASN A 306 48.62 27.57 30.01
C ASN A 306 48.36 29.08 30.24
N LYS A 307 47.46 29.68 29.45
CA LYS A 307 47.19 31.13 29.47
C LYS A 307 46.36 31.54 30.69
N LYS A 308 46.62 32.74 31.21
CA LYS A 308 45.82 33.38 32.28
C LYS A 308 44.36 33.53 31.84
N ILE A 309 43.42 33.31 32.76
CA ILE A 309 41.99 33.33 32.47
C ILE A 309 41.45 34.77 32.40
N THR A 310 40.77 35.11 31.30
CA THR A 310 40.14 36.42 31.12
C THR A 310 38.80 36.50 31.87
N LYS A 311 38.26 37.71 32.10
CA LYS A 311 36.91 37.89 32.69
C LYS A 311 35.82 37.14 31.91
N LYS A 312 35.89 37.16 30.58
CA LYS A 312 34.99 36.38 29.69
C LYS A 312 35.22 34.87 29.82
N GLY A 313 36.49 34.46 29.92
CA GLY A 313 36.87 33.07 30.17
C GLY A 313 36.30 32.52 31.48
N LYS A 314 36.30 33.30 32.57
CA LYS A 314 35.68 32.91 33.86
C LYS A 314 34.19 32.59 33.72
N LYS A 315 33.43 33.45 33.02
CA LYS A 315 31.99 33.23 32.76
C LYS A 315 31.75 31.97 31.93
N ASN A 316 32.49 31.81 30.83
CA ASN A 316 32.38 30.62 29.97
C ASN A 316 32.75 29.32 30.71
N ARG A 317 33.77 29.38 31.58
CA ARG A 317 34.21 28.25 32.40
C ARG A 317 33.14 27.81 33.39
N LEU A 318 32.43 28.74 34.01
CA LEU A 318 31.31 28.45 34.92
C LEU A 318 30.20 27.67 34.21
N GLU A 319 29.86 28.08 32.99
CA GLU A 319 28.86 27.41 32.16
C GLU A 319 29.31 26.00 31.72
N LEU A 320 30.58 25.85 31.35
CA LEU A 320 31.16 24.54 31.02
C LEU A 320 31.24 23.62 32.24
N LEU A 321 31.56 24.15 33.43
CA LEU A 321 31.55 23.39 34.69
C LEU A 321 30.15 22.88 35.03
N ARG A 322 29.11 23.68 34.77
CA ARG A 322 27.72 23.25 34.97
C ARG A 322 27.34 22.05 34.09
N GLU A 323 27.90 21.96 32.87
CA GLU A 323 27.60 20.86 31.95
C GLU A 323 28.55 19.66 32.07
N CYS A 324 29.83 19.88 32.42
CA CYS A 324 30.88 18.85 32.42
C CYS A 324 31.33 18.39 33.81
N LYS A 325 30.92 19.10 34.88
CA LYS A 325 31.35 18.93 36.29
C LYS A 325 32.83 19.21 36.54
N THR A 326 33.73 18.61 35.76
CA THR A 326 35.17 18.84 35.78
C THR A 326 35.68 19.24 34.40
N LEU A 327 36.81 19.95 34.35
CA LEU A 327 37.36 20.50 33.11
C LEU A 327 38.79 20.02 32.90
N SER A 328 38.92 18.90 32.20
CA SER A 328 40.17 18.44 31.59
C SER A 328 40.08 18.55 30.07
N VAL A 329 41.21 18.53 29.38
CA VAL A 329 41.26 18.53 27.90
C VAL A 329 40.46 17.35 27.34
N ALA A 330 40.60 16.16 27.91
CA ALA A 330 39.87 14.96 27.48
C ALA A 330 38.35 15.12 27.62
N ILE A 331 37.87 15.64 28.76
CA ILE A 331 36.44 15.85 29.01
C ILE A 331 35.87 16.90 28.06
N LEU A 332 36.60 17.98 27.80
CA LEU A 332 36.19 19.03 26.87
C LEU A 332 36.13 18.54 25.42
N VAL A 333 37.05 17.66 25.01
CA VAL A 333 37.02 17.01 23.68
C VAL A 333 35.79 16.10 23.57
N ALA A 334 35.52 15.27 24.57
CA ALA A 334 34.32 14.42 24.60
C ALA A 334 33.02 15.25 24.57
N TYR A 335 32.99 16.36 25.32
CA TYR A 335 31.90 17.32 25.30
C TYR A 335 31.71 17.93 23.90
N MET A 336 32.79 18.36 23.24
CA MET A 336 32.72 18.88 21.88
C MET A 336 32.17 17.84 20.90
N GLU A 337 32.60 16.58 20.96
CA GLU A 337 32.04 15.52 20.10
C GLU A 337 30.56 15.27 20.37
N LYS A 338 30.12 15.31 21.63
CA LYS A 338 28.69 15.25 22.00
C LYS A 338 27.91 16.41 21.37
N GLN A 339 28.41 17.65 21.46
CA GLN A 339 27.75 18.81 20.88
C GLN A 339 27.77 18.79 19.34
N LYS A 340 28.87 18.37 18.70
CA LYS A 340 28.93 18.16 17.23
C LYS A 340 27.92 17.11 16.78
N SER A 341 27.77 16.01 17.53
CA SER A 341 26.77 14.97 17.26
C SER A 341 25.34 15.51 17.34
N ARG A 342 25.03 16.33 18.37
CA ARG A 342 23.75 17.03 18.49
C ARG A 342 23.50 17.96 17.31
N LEU A 343 24.50 18.74 16.90
CA LEU A 343 24.40 19.62 15.73
C LEU A 343 24.09 18.82 14.44
N ARG A 344 24.77 17.68 14.24
CA ARG A 344 24.49 16.76 13.12
C ARG A 344 23.06 16.22 13.15
N LYS A 345 22.54 15.86 14.33
CA LYS A 345 21.13 15.39 14.49
C LYS A 345 20.13 16.50 14.14
N VAL A 346 20.34 17.71 14.67
CA VAL A 346 19.48 18.88 14.42
C VAL A 346 19.48 19.24 12.92
N LYS A 347 20.66 19.29 12.27
CA LYS A 347 20.79 19.51 10.83
C LYS A 347 20.04 18.44 10.02
N ARG A 348 20.24 17.15 10.32
CA ARG A 348 19.54 16.05 9.64
C ARG A 348 18.02 16.09 9.86
N GLY A 349 17.55 16.53 11.02
CA GLY A 349 16.13 16.68 11.31
C GLY A 349 15.48 17.77 10.47
N TYR A 350 16.11 18.95 10.42
CA TYR A 350 15.64 20.08 9.61
C TYR A 350 15.58 19.73 8.12
N TRP A 351 16.65 19.17 7.55
CA TRP A 351 16.67 18.81 6.12
C TRP A 351 15.63 17.75 5.75
N ARG A 352 15.41 16.75 6.62
CA ARG A 352 14.34 15.76 6.39
C ARG A 352 12.96 16.42 6.38
N ARG A 353 12.69 17.31 7.34
CA ARG A 353 11.41 18.04 7.41
C ARG A 353 11.23 18.95 6.19
N LYS A 354 12.26 19.72 5.83
CA LYS A 354 12.26 20.58 4.64
C LYS A 354 11.99 19.77 3.37
N LYS A 355 12.69 18.66 3.15
CA LYS A 355 12.45 17.76 2.00
C LYS A 355 11.00 17.26 1.97
N GLN A 356 10.44 16.91 3.12
CA GLN A 356 9.05 16.45 3.20
C GLN A 356 8.04 17.59 2.94
N GLU A 357 8.32 18.80 3.39
CA GLU A 357 7.49 19.99 3.09
C GLU A 357 7.56 20.37 1.61
N ASP A 358 8.76 20.34 1.01
CA ASP A 358 8.96 20.59 -0.41
C ASP A 358 8.22 19.51 -1.26
N ALA A 359 8.30 18.24 -0.87
CA ALA A 359 7.54 17.16 -1.52
C ALA A 359 6.02 17.35 -1.38
N ARG A 360 5.52 17.73 -0.20
CA ARG A 360 4.09 18.04 -0.02
C ARG A 360 3.66 19.23 -0.87
N ARG A 361 4.49 20.27 -0.96
CA ARG A 361 4.23 21.45 -1.79
C ARG A 361 4.16 21.06 -3.26
N MET A 362 5.11 20.25 -3.72
CA MET A 362 5.17 19.76 -5.10
C MET A 362 3.97 18.86 -5.42
N ASN A 363 3.60 17.93 -4.54
CA ASN A 363 2.41 17.09 -4.73
C ASN A 363 1.14 17.93 -4.79
N ALA A 364 0.99 18.93 -3.90
CA ALA A 364 -0.15 19.84 -3.94
C ALA A 364 -0.17 20.69 -5.22
N GLN A 365 1.00 21.09 -5.74
CA GLN A 365 1.09 21.77 -7.03
C GLN A 365 0.73 20.83 -8.19
N PHE A 366 1.16 19.57 -8.13
CA PHE A 366 0.84 18.56 -9.13
C PHE A 366 -0.66 18.24 -9.17
N GLU A 367 -1.33 18.17 -8.02
CA GLU A 367 -2.78 18.00 -7.94
C GLU A 367 -3.56 19.17 -8.56
N LEU A 368 -3.05 20.40 -8.47
CA LEU A 368 -3.72 21.60 -8.97
C LEU A 368 -3.39 21.91 -10.44
N ASP A 369 -2.13 21.74 -10.83
CA ASP A 369 -1.61 22.06 -12.16
C ASP A 369 -0.36 21.20 -12.46
N PRO A 370 -0.57 20.01 -13.03
CA PRO A 370 0.53 19.13 -13.44
C PRO A 370 1.48 19.81 -14.46
N GLY A 371 0.93 20.64 -15.36
CA GLY A 371 1.69 21.30 -16.43
C GLY A 371 2.75 22.25 -15.89
N ARG A 372 2.42 22.99 -14.83
CA ARG A 372 3.36 23.89 -14.15
C ARG A 372 4.50 23.15 -13.43
N VAL A 373 4.24 21.95 -12.89
CA VAL A 373 5.29 21.13 -12.28
C VAL A 373 6.28 20.64 -13.34
N TYR A 374 5.78 20.19 -14.49
CA TYR A 374 6.62 19.77 -15.61
C TYR A 374 7.37 20.93 -16.27
N SER A 375 6.80 22.13 -16.34
CA SER A 375 7.51 23.30 -16.85
C SER A 375 8.59 23.79 -15.88
N ASP A 376 8.35 23.74 -14.56
CA ASP A 376 9.37 24.00 -13.55
C ASP A 376 10.53 22.98 -13.65
N PHE A 377 10.24 21.69 -13.91
CA PHE A 377 11.29 20.69 -14.19
C PHE A 377 12.03 20.94 -15.51
N ARG A 378 11.31 21.32 -16.57
CA ARG A 378 11.91 21.64 -17.87
C ARG A 378 12.84 22.84 -17.76
N ARG A 379 12.45 23.87 -17.00
CA ARG A 379 13.31 25.02 -16.70
C ARG A 379 14.56 24.65 -15.90
N VAL A 380 14.45 23.74 -14.91
CA VAL A 380 15.62 23.23 -14.18
C VAL A 380 16.54 22.41 -15.09
N ILE A 381 15.99 21.69 -16.08
CA ILE A 381 16.76 20.96 -17.08
C ILE A 381 17.46 21.93 -18.05
N ASP A 382 16.76 23.00 -18.46
CA ASP A 382 17.29 24.03 -19.36
C ASP A 382 18.40 24.87 -18.68
N ASP A 383 18.25 25.19 -17.39
CA ASP A 383 19.24 25.89 -16.55
C ASP A 383 20.51 25.04 -16.29
N HIS A 384 20.47 23.73 -16.58
CA HIS A 384 21.59 22.79 -16.44
C HIS A 384 22.16 22.31 -17.79
N SER A 385 22.04 23.14 -18.84
CA SER A 385 22.46 22.80 -20.22
C SER A 385 23.91 22.34 -20.38
N GLU A 386 24.83 22.69 -19.46
CA GLU A 386 26.23 22.23 -19.49
C GLU A 386 26.50 20.90 -18.75
N VAL A 387 25.57 20.43 -17.91
CA VAL A 387 25.70 19.09 -17.31
C VAL A 387 24.97 18.14 -18.25
N ALA A 388 25.75 17.36 -19.01
CA ALA A 388 25.25 16.35 -19.93
C ALA A 388 24.00 15.68 -19.35
N LYS A 389 22.88 15.81 -20.08
CA LYS A 389 21.59 15.16 -19.78
C LYS A 389 21.88 13.79 -19.15
N PRO A 390 21.30 13.42 -17.99
CA PRO A 390 21.60 12.16 -17.35
C PRO A 390 21.50 11.04 -18.37
N LYS A 391 22.65 10.55 -18.84
CA LYS A 391 22.68 9.46 -19.79
C LYS A 391 22.27 8.26 -18.99
N TYR A 392 21.12 7.68 -19.31
CA TYR A 392 20.71 6.42 -18.73
C TYR A 392 21.77 5.40 -19.11
N VAL A 393 22.72 5.14 -18.20
CA VAL A 393 23.70 4.09 -18.37
C VAL A 393 22.95 2.80 -18.11
N HIS A 394 22.61 2.08 -19.17
CA HIS A 394 22.15 0.70 -19.02
C HIS A 394 23.18 -0.03 -18.16
N GLY A 395 22.71 -0.64 -17.06
CA GLY A 395 23.45 -1.69 -16.40
C GLY A 395 23.90 -2.66 -17.49
N GLN A 396 25.21 -2.70 -17.68
CA GLN A 396 25.88 -3.64 -18.54
C GLN A 396 25.59 -5.02 -17.94
N GLU A 397 25.26 -5.98 -18.80
CA GLU A 397 24.83 -7.36 -18.49
C GLU A 397 23.32 -7.53 -18.29
N ASP A 398 22.56 -7.47 -19.40
CA ASP A 398 21.41 -8.34 -19.63
C ASP A 398 21.11 -8.40 -21.13
N ASN A 399 20.82 -9.60 -21.64
CA ASN A 399 20.68 -10.01 -23.05
C ASN A 399 20.15 -8.93 -24.02
N GLU A 400 20.97 -8.55 -25.02
CA GLU A 400 20.59 -7.66 -26.13
C GLU A 400 19.42 -8.18 -26.98
N SER A 401 19.12 -9.48 -26.94
CA SER A 401 18.07 -10.08 -27.78
C SER A 401 16.64 -9.78 -27.32
N GLN A 402 16.44 -9.14 -26.16
CA GLN A 402 15.10 -8.77 -25.66
C GLN A 402 14.84 -7.25 -25.67
N ARG A 403 15.75 -6.42 -26.23
CA ARG A 403 15.77 -4.99 -25.90
C ARG A 403 15.07 -4.01 -26.85
N ASN A 404 14.60 -4.42 -28.02
CA ASN A 404 13.89 -3.50 -28.92
C ASN A 404 12.47 -4.01 -29.21
N VAL A 405 11.57 -3.84 -28.23
CA VAL A 405 10.12 -3.97 -28.48
C VAL A 405 9.62 -2.80 -29.34
N PHE A 406 10.34 -1.67 -29.32
CA PHE A 406 10.08 -0.49 -30.14
C PHE A 406 11.39 -0.01 -30.76
N SER A 407 11.32 0.43 -32.01
CA SER A 407 12.44 0.91 -32.83
C SER A 407 12.82 2.34 -32.47
N ASP A 408 11.86 3.16 -32.04
CA ASP A 408 12.08 4.54 -31.59
C ASP A 408 11.03 5.01 -30.56
N ALA A 409 11.23 6.23 -30.06
CA ALA A 409 10.35 6.83 -29.06
C ALA A 409 8.97 7.21 -29.63
N GLU A 410 8.85 7.46 -30.93
CA GLU A 410 7.57 7.78 -31.58
C GLU A 410 6.71 6.52 -31.73
N GLU A 411 7.31 5.38 -32.06
CA GLU A 411 6.66 4.07 -32.11
C GLU A 411 6.16 3.68 -30.72
N ALA A 412 7.00 3.80 -29.69
CA ALA A 412 6.61 3.56 -28.30
C ALA A 412 5.48 4.52 -27.86
N THR A 413 5.60 5.81 -28.19
CA THR A 413 4.59 6.81 -27.85
C THR A 413 3.26 6.50 -28.53
N THR A 414 3.28 6.15 -29.81
CA THR A 414 2.08 5.83 -30.59
C THR A 414 1.41 4.58 -30.05
N PHE A 415 2.17 3.52 -29.74
CA PHE A 415 1.64 2.32 -29.11
C PHE A 415 0.91 2.60 -27.78
N TRP A 416 1.56 3.31 -26.85
CA TRP A 416 0.95 3.64 -25.56
C TRP A 416 -0.23 4.61 -25.70
N ARG A 417 -0.12 5.55 -26.64
CA ARG A 417 -1.20 6.49 -26.97
C ARG A 417 -2.44 5.74 -27.45
N THR A 418 -2.30 4.83 -28.41
CA THR A 418 -3.41 4.00 -28.89
C THR A 418 -4.00 3.14 -27.77
N LEU A 419 -3.18 2.63 -26.84
CA LEU A 419 -3.69 1.81 -25.74
C LEU A 419 -4.45 2.62 -24.67
N TRP A 420 -3.98 3.82 -24.33
CA TRP A 420 -4.50 4.61 -23.21
C TRP A 420 -5.46 5.72 -23.61
N GLU A 421 -5.39 6.22 -24.85
CA GLU A 421 -6.32 7.24 -25.36
C GLU A 421 -7.51 6.63 -26.11
N ALA A 422 -7.44 5.36 -26.54
CA ALA A 422 -8.60 4.70 -27.13
C ALA A 422 -9.64 4.36 -26.05
N GLN A 423 -10.89 4.79 -26.26
CA GLN A 423 -12.02 4.32 -25.48
C GLN A 423 -12.36 2.87 -25.85
N GLY A 424 -12.28 1.94 -24.88
CA GLY A 424 -12.67 0.54 -25.06
C GLY A 424 -12.09 -0.38 -23.99
N ALA A 425 -12.54 -1.63 -23.96
CA ALA A 425 -12.10 -2.65 -22.98
C ALA A 425 -10.74 -3.32 -23.33
N GLY A 426 -10.00 -2.76 -24.29
CA GLY A 426 -8.78 -3.37 -24.83
C GLY A 426 -9.06 -4.62 -25.69
N ASN A 427 -8.05 -5.47 -25.88
CA ASN A 427 -8.19 -6.72 -26.63
C ASN A 427 -8.91 -7.80 -25.80
N VAL A 428 -10.24 -7.81 -25.88
CA VAL A 428 -11.11 -8.77 -25.18
C VAL A 428 -10.92 -10.22 -25.67
N LYS A 429 -10.26 -10.41 -26.82
CA LYS A 429 -10.01 -11.72 -27.45
C LYS A 429 -8.61 -12.27 -27.17
N ALA A 430 -7.86 -11.67 -26.24
CA ALA A 430 -6.52 -12.16 -25.93
C ALA A 430 -6.60 -13.54 -25.26
N GLU A 431 -5.88 -14.53 -25.80
CA GLU A 431 -5.96 -15.94 -25.35
C GLU A 431 -5.66 -16.12 -23.85
N TRP A 432 -4.75 -15.31 -23.29
CA TRP A 432 -4.42 -15.34 -21.86
C TRP A 432 -5.61 -14.95 -20.96
N LEU A 433 -6.63 -14.22 -21.48
CA LEU A 433 -7.84 -13.91 -20.72
C LEU A 433 -8.70 -15.15 -20.50
N ASP A 434 -8.74 -16.07 -21.47
CA ASP A 434 -9.46 -17.32 -21.33
C ASP A 434 -8.76 -18.25 -20.33
N GLU A 435 -7.42 -18.30 -20.34
CA GLU A 435 -6.65 -19.01 -19.31
C GLU A 435 -6.92 -18.48 -17.89
N VAL A 436 -7.01 -17.16 -17.74
CA VAL A 436 -7.37 -16.52 -16.47
C VAL A 436 -8.80 -16.86 -16.07
N ARG A 437 -9.74 -16.81 -17.03
CA ARG A 437 -11.16 -17.12 -16.78
C ARG A 437 -11.33 -18.58 -16.34
N ASP A 438 -10.65 -19.51 -16.99
CA ASP A 438 -10.69 -20.93 -16.64
C ASP A 438 -10.05 -21.21 -15.28
N ALA A 439 -8.91 -20.59 -14.98
CA ALA A 439 -8.27 -20.69 -13.67
C ALA A 439 -9.16 -20.14 -12.54
N ILE A 440 -9.94 -19.08 -12.80
CA ILE A 440 -10.92 -18.54 -11.85
C ILE A 440 -12.10 -19.50 -11.71
N ARG A 441 -12.69 -20.00 -12.80
CA ARG A 441 -13.83 -20.94 -12.78
C ARG A 441 -13.50 -22.23 -12.02
N GLU A 442 -12.27 -22.72 -12.12
CA GLU A 442 -11.83 -23.92 -11.39
C GLU A 442 -11.79 -23.71 -9.86
N LYS A 443 -11.58 -22.48 -9.38
CA LYS A 443 -11.39 -22.17 -7.94
C LYS A 443 -12.57 -21.47 -7.30
N VAL A 444 -13.34 -20.73 -8.08
CA VAL A 444 -14.54 -20.03 -7.64
C VAL A 444 -15.73 -20.93 -7.94
N PRO A 445 -16.37 -21.55 -6.93
CA PRO A 445 -17.57 -22.33 -7.17
C PRO A 445 -18.60 -21.45 -7.85
N VAL A 446 -19.28 -22.00 -8.86
CA VAL A 446 -20.41 -21.34 -9.51
C VAL A 446 -21.39 -20.92 -8.41
N PRO A 447 -21.80 -19.64 -8.36
CA PRO A 447 -22.79 -19.20 -7.39
C PRO A 447 -24.01 -20.11 -7.48
N PRO A 448 -24.54 -20.61 -6.35
CA PRO A 448 -25.75 -21.43 -6.39
C PRO A 448 -26.89 -20.64 -7.04
N GLU A 449 -27.64 -21.26 -7.95
CA GLU A 449 -28.81 -20.66 -8.61
C GLU A 449 -29.92 -20.26 -7.62
N LYS A 450 -29.85 -20.73 -6.37
CA LYS A 450 -30.78 -20.34 -5.32
C LYS A 450 -30.40 -18.98 -4.76
N ASP A 451 -31.41 -18.13 -4.62
CA ASP A 451 -31.36 -16.90 -3.82
C ASP A 451 -30.69 -17.19 -2.48
N PHE A 452 -29.51 -16.59 -2.26
CA PHE A 452 -28.86 -16.64 -0.97
C PHE A 452 -29.35 -15.48 -0.10
N GLU A 453 -29.67 -15.77 1.15
CA GLU A 453 -30.06 -14.76 2.12
C GLU A 453 -28.84 -14.28 2.91
N LEU A 454 -28.59 -12.97 2.91
CA LEU A 454 -27.54 -12.38 3.72
C LEU A 454 -28.09 -12.13 5.13
N SER A 455 -27.62 -12.88 6.12
CA SER A 455 -28.02 -12.61 7.51
C SER A 455 -27.41 -11.30 8.01
N ALA A 456 -28.23 -10.44 8.63
CA ALA A 456 -27.76 -9.21 9.27
C ALA A 456 -26.64 -9.47 10.29
N LYS A 457 -26.69 -10.58 11.03
CA LYS A 457 -25.66 -10.98 12.00
C LYS A 457 -24.33 -11.35 11.33
N GLN A 458 -24.40 -12.01 10.18
CA GLN A 458 -23.18 -12.37 9.42
C GLN A 458 -22.52 -11.12 8.84
N ALA A 459 -23.31 -10.21 8.29
CA ALA A 459 -22.80 -8.95 7.78
C ALA A 459 -22.25 -8.04 8.87
N GLU A 460 -22.90 -7.96 10.04
CA GLU A 460 -22.35 -7.26 11.20
C GLU A 460 -20.97 -7.83 11.57
N LYS A 461 -20.83 -9.16 11.64
CA LYS A 461 -19.54 -9.82 11.88
C LYS A 461 -18.48 -9.40 10.86
N VAL A 462 -18.84 -9.29 9.58
CA VAL A 462 -17.92 -8.85 8.51
C VAL A 462 -17.57 -7.37 8.64
N ILE A 463 -18.54 -6.49 8.89
CA ILE A 463 -18.35 -5.05 9.08
C ILE A 463 -17.41 -4.81 10.28
N MET A 464 -17.61 -5.53 11.38
CA MET A 464 -16.77 -5.44 12.57
C MET A 464 -15.32 -5.87 12.31
N LYS A 465 -15.12 -6.86 11.42
CA LYS A 465 -13.79 -7.35 10.99
C LYS A 465 -13.07 -6.42 10.02
N LYS A 466 -13.74 -5.48 9.36
CA LYS A 466 -13.08 -4.54 8.42
C LYS A 466 -11.99 -3.75 9.15
N ARG A 467 -10.77 -3.70 8.60
CA ARG A 467 -9.69 -2.88 9.17
C ARG A 467 -10.12 -1.41 9.15
N ASN A 468 -9.83 -0.66 10.21
CA ASN A 468 -9.95 0.79 10.16
C ASN A 468 -8.78 1.33 9.33
N TRP A 469 -9.08 1.86 8.14
CA TRP A 469 -8.06 2.42 7.26
C TRP A 469 -7.57 3.76 7.82
N SER A 470 -6.33 4.13 7.51
CA SER A 470 -5.70 5.36 8.04
C SER A 470 -6.31 6.65 7.50
N ALA A 471 -7.07 6.57 6.39
CA ALA A 471 -7.80 7.67 5.76
C ALA A 471 -9.18 7.16 5.30
N PRO A 472 -10.23 8.00 5.36
CA PRO A 472 -11.53 7.65 4.80
C PRO A 472 -11.50 7.66 3.25
N GLY A 473 -12.52 7.07 2.64
CA GLY A 473 -12.73 7.12 1.19
C GLY A 473 -13.26 8.49 0.73
N PRO A 474 -13.73 8.58 -0.53
CA PRO A 474 -14.37 9.79 -1.07
C PRO A 474 -15.53 10.31 -0.22
N ASP A 475 -16.24 9.41 0.47
CA ASP A 475 -17.31 9.71 1.41
C ASP A 475 -16.85 10.45 2.69
N ARG A 476 -15.54 10.51 2.96
CA ARG A 476 -14.94 11.11 4.16
C ARG A 476 -15.39 10.46 5.48
N ILE A 477 -16.00 9.27 5.43
CA ILE A 477 -16.42 8.49 6.60
C ILE A 477 -15.36 7.43 6.94
N VAL A 478 -14.83 7.44 8.15
CA VAL A 478 -13.91 6.38 8.61
C VAL A 478 -14.69 5.12 9.00
N ASN A 479 -14.14 3.94 8.72
CA ASN A 479 -14.78 2.64 9.02
C ASN A 479 -15.25 2.46 10.47
N PHE A 480 -14.64 3.18 11.42
CA PHE A 480 -15.11 3.20 12.81
C PHE A 480 -16.61 3.50 12.90
N TRP A 481 -17.12 4.48 12.15
CA TRP A 481 -18.52 4.87 12.21
C TRP A 481 -19.44 3.88 11.54
N TRP A 482 -19.03 3.29 10.41
CA TRP A 482 -19.76 2.18 9.78
C TRP A 482 -19.94 0.98 10.71
N LYS A 483 -18.95 0.70 11.57
CA LYS A 483 -19.07 -0.33 12.61
C LYS A 483 -20.05 0.06 13.71
N ARG A 484 -20.07 1.33 14.12
CA ARG A 484 -20.86 1.79 15.27
C ARG A 484 -22.27 2.21 14.92
N ALA A 485 -22.57 2.47 13.64
CA ALA A 485 -23.90 2.80 13.14
C ALA A 485 -24.76 1.54 12.95
N ASN A 486 -25.07 0.84 14.04
CA ASN A 486 -25.79 -0.45 14.01
C ASN A 486 -27.20 -0.31 13.43
N CYS A 487 -27.84 0.85 13.59
CA CYS A 487 -29.15 1.16 13.00
C CYS A 487 -29.18 1.06 11.46
N LEU A 488 -28.03 1.16 10.78
CA LEU A 488 -27.94 1.06 9.32
C LEU A 488 -27.68 -0.36 8.82
N HIS A 489 -27.23 -1.28 9.68
CA HIS A 489 -26.73 -2.58 9.24
C HIS A 489 -27.79 -3.41 8.52
N VAL A 490 -29.02 -3.43 9.02
CA VAL A 490 -30.13 -4.19 8.41
C VAL A 490 -30.42 -3.71 6.99
N GLY A 491 -30.53 -2.39 6.78
CA GLY A 491 -30.84 -1.84 5.46
C GLY A 491 -29.67 -1.96 4.47
N ILE A 492 -28.42 -1.81 4.94
CA ILE A 492 -27.23 -2.04 4.11
C ILE A 492 -27.17 -3.49 3.63
N VAL A 493 -27.49 -4.44 4.51
CA VAL A 493 -27.49 -5.87 4.18
C VAL A 493 -28.53 -6.19 3.12
N ARG A 494 -29.73 -5.64 3.29
CA ARG A 494 -30.80 -5.79 2.30
C ARG A 494 -30.40 -5.19 0.95
N ALA A 495 -29.81 -4.01 0.93
CA ALA A 495 -29.31 -3.39 -0.29
C ALA A 495 -28.21 -4.24 -0.96
N PHE A 496 -27.25 -4.75 -0.20
CA PHE A 496 -26.19 -5.61 -0.73
C PHE A 496 -26.70 -6.95 -1.24
N GLN A 497 -27.71 -7.54 -0.60
CA GLN A 497 -28.33 -8.77 -1.07
C GLN A 497 -28.98 -8.54 -2.45
N VAL A 498 -29.74 -7.45 -2.59
CA VAL A 498 -30.39 -7.10 -3.86
C VAL A 498 -29.36 -6.83 -4.95
N ILE A 499 -28.29 -6.07 -4.66
CA ILE A 499 -27.20 -5.81 -5.61
C ILE A 499 -26.50 -7.10 -6.03
N ALA A 500 -26.27 -8.02 -5.09
CA ALA A 500 -25.56 -9.26 -5.40
C ALA A 500 -26.44 -10.31 -6.11
N GLN A 501 -27.76 -10.14 -6.07
CA GLN A 501 -28.75 -10.92 -6.83
C GLN A 501 -29.11 -10.25 -8.17
N SER A 502 -28.73 -8.98 -8.37
CA SER A 502 -29.00 -8.27 -9.62
C SER A 502 -27.81 -8.36 -10.57
N ASP A 503 -28.10 -8.44 -11.88
CA ASP A 503 -27.10 -8.31 -12.94
C ASP A 503 -26.74 -6.84 -13.22
N GLN A 504 -27.04 -5.92 -12.29
CA GLN A 504 -26.73 -4.51 -12.46
C GLN A 504 -25.25 -4.26 -12.19
N ASP A 505 -24.59 -3.57 -13.13
CA ASP A 505 -23.24 -3.07 -12.93
C ASP A 505 -23.19 -2.16 -11.70
N VAL A 506 -22.22 -2.43 -10.82
CA VAL A 506 -21.97 -1.63 -9.62
C VAL A 506 -21.33 -0.29 -10.05
N PRO A 507 -21.94 0.87 -9.76
CA PRO A 507 -21.47 2.19 -10.19
C PRO A 507 -20.10 2.62 -9.65
#